data_AF-A0A7K0IE73-F1
#
_entry.id   AF-A0A7K0IE73-F1
#
_cell.length_a   1.000
_cell.length_b   1.000
_cell.length_c   1.000
_cell.angle_alpha   90.00
_cell.angle_beta   90.00
_cell.angle_gamma   90.00
#
_symmetry.space_group_name_H-M   'P 1'
#
loop_
_entity.id
_entity.type
_entity.pdbx_description
1 polymer ?
#
loop_
_entity_poly.entity_id
_entity_poly.type
_entity_poly.pdbx_seq_one_letter_code
_entity_poly.pdbx_strand_id
1 'polypeptide(L)'
;MRLPGGVFEADKQVRVTTGSSKAEIASLTVQLPFAAADTGYRVLPALCIGKTMSEFMPEYDVELMIGNKTTSSFNVVIHRGSFALLGANSAWDVDLFIRGSLP
;
A
#
# COMPACT_ATOMS: atom_id res chain seq x y z
N MET A 1 -9.24 2.66 -12.28
CA MET A 1 -9.86 2.48 -13.63
C MET A 1 -9.68 1.02 -14.05
N ARG A 2 -10.62 0.40 -14.79
CA ARG A 2 -10.39 -0.94 -15.39
C ARG A 2 -9.57 -0.79 -16.66
N LEU A 3 -8.41 -1.44 -16.72
CA LEU A 3 -7.59 -1.56 -17.91
C LEU A 3 -7.95 -2.85 -18.66
N PRO A 4 -7.63 -2.94 -19.97
CA PRO A 4 -7.80 -4.17 -20.74
C PRO A 4 -7.17 -5.39 -20.03
N GLY A 5 -7.80 -6.55 -20.12
CA GLY A 5 -7.29 -7.79 -19.52
C GLY A 5 -7.51 -7.95 -18.01
N GLY A 6 -8.49 -7.25 -17.42
CA GLY A 6 -8.83 -7.43 -15.99
C GLY A 6 -7.85 -6.74 -15.03
N VAL A 7 -6.99 -5.87 -15.55
CA VAL A 7 -6.04 -5.07 -14.77
C VAL A 7 -6.74 -3.85 -14.17
N PHE A 8 -6.32 -3.42 -12.99
CA PHE A 8 -6.75 -2.16 -12.40
C PHE A 8 -5.57 -1.40 -11.81
N GLU A 9 -5.72 -0.07 -11.80
CA GLU A 9 -4.79 0.85 -11.16
C GLU A 9 -5.56 1.82 -10.24
N ALA A 10 -4.95 2.16 -9.12
CA ALA A 10 -5.47 3.10 -8.14
C ALA A 10 -4.33 3.89 -7.47
N ASP A 11 -4.50 5.20 -7.43
CA ASP A 11 -3.66 6.14 -6.68
C ASP A 11 -4.37 6.54 -5.38
N LYS A 12 -3.66 6.46 -4.26
CA LYS A 12 -4.20 6.80 -2.93
C LYS A 12 -3.18 7.59 -2.14
N GLN A 13 -3.56 8.73 -1.61
CA GLN A 13 -2.73 9.41 -0.62
C GLN A 13 -2.98 8.80 0.75
N VAL A 14 -1.91 8.49 1.47
CA VAL A 14 -1.94 7.94 2.84
C VAL A 14 -1.04 8.80 3.71
N ARG A 15 -1.51 9.10 4.93
CA ARG A 15 -0.67 9.75 5.93
C ARG A 15 -0.05 8.69 6.83
N VAL A 16 1.28 8.67 6.89
CA VAL A 16 2.04 7.75 7.74
C VAL A 16 2.53 8.49 8.97
N THR A 17 2.38 7.89 10.15
CA THR A 17 2.84 8.46 11.42
C THR A 17 3.71 7.47 12.18
N THR A 18 4.97 7.83 12.45
CA THR A 18 5.97 6.95 13.07
C THR A 18 6.09 7.12 14.58
N GLY A 19 5.18 7.89 15.19
CA GLY A 19 5.20 8.21 16.62
C GLY A 19 4.68 7.12 17.56
N SER A 20 4.43 5.92 17.04
CA SER A 20 4.03 4.77 17.87
C SER A 20 5.05 3.65 17.74
N SER A 21 5.29 2.91 18.83
CA SER A 21 6.13 1.70 18.84
C SER A 21 5.52 0.52 18.08
N LYS A 22 4.42 0.74 17.35
CA LYS A 22 3.71 -0.30 16.62
C LYS A 22 4.45 -0.63 15.33
N ALA A 23 4.46 -1.92 15.00
CA ALA A 23 4.95 -2.40 13.72
C ALA A 23 4.07 -1.89 12.57
N GLU A 24 2.75 -1.81 12.77
CA GLU A 24 1.82 -1.15 11.84
C GLU A 24 1.79 0.36 12.10
N ILE A 25 2.14 1.15 11.07
CA ILE A 25 2.24 2.62 11.15
C ILE A 25 1.18 3.33 10.30
N ALA A 26 0.54 2.62 9.36
CA ALA A 26 -0.67 3.04 8.66
C ALA A 26 -1.38 1.84 8.02
N SER A 27 -2.68 1.99 7.75
CA SER A 27 -3.47 0.99 7.03
C SER A 27 -4.54 1.68 6.20
N LEU A 28 -4.77 1.16 5.00
CA LEU A 28 -5.76 1.67 4.06
C LEU A 28 -6.58 0.52 3.48
N THR A 29 -7.90 0.62 3.57
CA THR A 29 -8.80 -0.23 2.80
C THR A 29 -8.97 0.33 1.39
N VAL A 30 -8.68 -0.49 0.39
CA VAL A 30 -8.77 -0.14 -1.03
C VAL A 30 -9.96 -0.88 -1.62
N GLN A 31 -10.91 -0.12 -2.15
CA GLN A 31 -12.04 -0.65 -2.90
C GLN A 31 -11.60 -0.97 -4.32
N LEU A 32 -11.92 -2.18 -4.78
CA LEU A 32 -11.74 -2.55 -6.16
C LEU A 32 -12.71 -1.75 -7.03
N PRO A 33 -12.30 -1.33 -8.24
CA PRO A 33 -13.20 -0.64 -9.17
C PRO A 33 -14.36 -1.51 -9.68
N PHE A 34 -14.30 -2.82 -9.43
CA PHE A 34 -15.32 -3.81 -9.75
C PHE A 34 -15.12 -5.04 -8.85
N ALA A 35 -16.17 -5.81 -8.60
CA ALA A 35 -16.06 -7.05 -7.84
C ALA A 35 -15.25 -8.10 -8.61
N ALA A 36 -14.28 -8.71 -7.94
CA ALA A 36 -13.59 -9.92 -8.38
C ALA A 36 -14.49 -11.15 -8.19
N ALA A 37 -14.23 -12.21 -8.95
CA ALA A 37 -14.92 -13.49 -8.79
C ALA A 37 -14.58 -14.17 -7.45
N ASP A 38 -13.34 -14.01 -6.99
CA ASP A 38 -12.82 -14.55 -5.73
C ASP A 38 -11.71 -13.65 -5.15
N THR A 39 -10.97 -14.14 -4.15
CA THR A 39 -9.88 -13.42 -3.47
C THR A 39 -8.49 -13.69 -4.06
N GLY A 40 -8.41 -14.44 -5.17
CA GLY A 40 -7.19 -14.87 -5.86
C GLY A 40 -6.55 -13.81 -6.77
N TYR A 41 -7.14 -12.62 -6.88
CA TYR A 41 -6.56 -11.51 -7.64
C TYR A 41 -5.22 -11.06 -7.07
N ARG A 42 -4.31 -10.65 -7.96
CA ARG A 42 -2.97 -10.17 -7.59
C ARG A 42 -2.99 -8.67 -7.35
N VAL A 43 -2.25 -8.21 -6.35
CA VAL A 43 -2.11 -6.80 -5.99
C VAL A 43 -0.64 -6.54 -5.72
N LEU A 44 -0.12 -5.47 -6.30
CA LEU A 44 1.24 -4.97 -6.15
C LEU A 44 1.13 -3.50 -5.70
N PRO A 45 1.27 -3.23 -4.39
CA PRO A 45 1.33 -1.86 -3.87
C PRO A 45 2.77 -1.31 -4.00
N ALA A 46 2.91 -0.04 -4.32
CA ALA A 46 4.18 0.68 -4.33
C ALA A 46 3.99 2.05 -3.67
N LEU A 47 4.96 2.46 -2.85
CA LEU A 47 4.98 3.79 -2.24
C LEU A 47 5.77 4.75 -3.13
N CYS A 48 5.27 5.98 -3.20
CA CYS A 48 5.89 7.09 -3.90
C CYS A 48 6.09 8.22 -2.89
N ILE A 49 7.34 8.56 -2.62
CA ILE A 49 7.75 9.63 -1.70
C ILE A 49 8.69 10.55 -2.45
N GLY A 50 8.23 11.77 -2.75
CA GLY A 50 8.86 12.52 -3.83
C GLY A 50 8.75 11.76 -5.16
N LYS A 51 9.44 12.20 -6.20
CA LYS A 51 9.26 11.67 -7.58
C LYS A 51 9.79 10.22 -7.80
N THR A 52 9.95 9.42 -6.76
CA THR A 52 10.57 8.09 -6.79
C THR A 52 9.55 7.02 -6.39
N MET A 53 9.31 6.02 -7.26
CA MET A 53 8.46 4.85 -6.96
C MET A 53 9.31 3.71 -6.41
N SER A 54 8.91 3.08 -5.29
CA SER A 54 9.51 1.82 -4.83
C SER A 54 8.53 0.98 -3.98
N GLU A 55 8.65 -0.35 -4.07
CA GLU A 55 7.90 -1.31 -3.23
C GLU A 55 8.55 -1.49 -1.84
N PHE A 56 9.86 -1.20 -1.74
CA PHE A 56 10.64 -1.16 -0.50
C PHE A 56 11.60 0.05 -0.54
N MET A 57 11.57 0.92 0.48
CA MET A 57 12.43 2.10 0.55
C MET A 57 13.41 1.97 1.72
N PRO A 58 14.68 1.55 1.49
CA PRO A 58 15.64 1.34 2.57
C PRO A 58 15.97 2.61 3.36
N GLU A 59 15.84 3.78 2.74
CA GLU A 59 16.06 5.09 3.40
C GLU A 59 14.97 5.43 4.43
N TYR A 60 13.76 4.90 4.23
CA TYR A 60 12.59 5.12 5.08
C TYR A 60 12.16 3.85 5.83
N ASP A 61 12.77 2.70 5.55
CA ASP A 61 12.54 1.43 6.23
C ASP A 61 11.05 1.10 6.43
N VAL A 62 10.35 0.91 5.32
CA VAL A 62 8.91 0.62 5.31
C VAL A 62 8.65 -0.60 4.46
N GLU A 63 7.77 -1.48 4.94
CA GLU A 63 7.30 -2.68 4.25
C GLU A 63 5.80 -2.57 3.97
N LEU A 64 5.37 -2.98 2.78
CA LEU A 64 3.97 -3.00 2.37
C LEU A 64 3.45 -4.44 2.42
N MET A 65 2.38 -4.65 3.17
CA MET A 65 1.72 -5.95 3.28
C MET A 65 0.28 -5.85 2.76
N ILE A 66 -0.15 -6.84 1.98
CA ILE A 66 -1.54 -6.97 1.55
C ILE A 66 -2.26 -7.95 2.47
N GLY A 67 -3.36 -7.52 3.07
CA GLY A 67 -4.19 -8.33 3.96
C GLY A 67 -5.68 -8.19 3.68
N ASN A 68 -6.49 -9.03 4.34
CA ASN A 68 -7.96 -8.95 4.34
C ASN A 68 -8.60 -8.81 2.95
N LYS A 69 -8.11 -9.60 1.98
CA LYS A 69 -8.70 -9.63 0.64
C LYS A 69 -10.13 -10.15 0.70
N THR A 70 -11.06 -9.39 0.12
CA THR A 70 -12.43 -9.77 -0.18
C THR A 70 -12.64 -9.68 -1.68
N THR A 71 -13.81 -10.08 -2.17
CA THR A 71 -14.18 -9.95 -3.58
C THR A 71 -14.36 -8.49 -4.03
N SER A 72 -14.41 -7.51 -3.12
CA SER A 72 -14.61 -6.10 -3.46
C SER A 72 -13.53 -5.16 -2.91
N SER A 73 -12.66 -5.63 -2.02
CA SER A 73 -11.67 -4.78 -1.37
C SER A 73 -10.48 -5.56 -0.83
N PHE A 74 -9.42 -4.86 -0.48
CA PHE A 74 -8.30 -5.41 0.29
C PHE A 74 -7.71 -4.31 1.19
N ASN A 75 -6.93 -4.71 2.17
CA ASN A 75 -6.16 -3.78 2.98
C ASN A 75 -4.70 -3.74 2.52
N VAL A 76 -4.17 -2.53 2.41
CA VAL A 76 -2.73 -2.27 2.34
C VAL A 76 -2.32 -1.83 3.73
N VAL A 77 -1.44 -2.60 4.36
CA VAL A 77 -0.90 -2.30 5.68
C VAL A 77 0.55 -1.86 5.48
N ILE A 78 0.87 -0.70 6.02
CA ILE A 78 2.20 -0.09 5.97
C ILE A 78 2.86 -0.41 7.31
N HIS A 79 3.87 -1.27 7.26
CA HIS A 79 4.67 -1.65 8.41
C HIS A 79 5.96 -0.86 8.45
N ARG A 80 6.41 -0.54 9.66
CA ARG A 80 7.78 -0.16 9.91
C ARG A 80 8.67 -1.38 9.66
N GLY A 81 9.71 -1.21 8.85
CA GLY A 81 10.75 -2.21 8.63
C GLY A 81 11.66 -2.35 9.85
N SER A 82 12.87 -2.87 9.62
CA SER A 82 13.86 -3.20 10.67
C SER A 82 14.97 -2.17 10.87
N PHE A 83 15.17 -1.22 9.95
CA PHE A 83 16.16 -0.14 9.97
C PHE A 83 15.66 1.17 10.61
N ALA A 84 16.32 1.62 11.66
CA ALA A 84 15.91 2.73 12.52
C ALA A 84 15.90 4.16 11.92
N LEU A 85 15.90 4.34 10.59
CA LEU A 85 16.07 5.65 9.93
C LEU A 85 14.84 6.57 10.01
N LEU A 86 13.65 6.05 10.28
CA LEU A 86 12.48 6.89 10.59
C LEU A 86 12.67 7.53 11.96
N GLY A 87 13.10 8.80 11.96
CA GLY A 87 13.20 9.63 13.16
C GLY A 87 11.91 9.55 13.99
N ALA A 88 12.09 9.49 15.32
CA ALA A 88 10.99 9.42 16.26
C ALA A 88 9.99 10.57 16.01
N ASN A 89 8.70 10.23 15.84
CA ASN A 89 7.58 11.16 15.69
C ASN A 89 7.56 11.99 14.39
N SER A 90 7.68 11.33 13.24
CA SER A 90 7.51 11.97 11.93
C SER A 90 6.13 11.67 11.35
N ALA A 91 5.52 12.64 10.68
CA ALA A 91 4.28 12.48 9.91
C ALA A 91 4.53 12.93 8.47
N TRP A 92 4.16 12.10 7.51
CA TRP A 92 4.45 12.32 6.08
C TRP A 92 3.28 11.80 5.25
N ASP A 93 2.93 12.58 4.23
CA ASP A 93 1.94 12.18 3.24
C ASP A 93 2.67 11.45 2.11
N VAL A 94 2.18 10.26 1.76
CA VAL A 94 2.74 9.42 0.71
C VAL A 94 1.69 9.09 -0.31
N ASP A 95 2.11 9.01 -1.56
CA ASP A 95 1.27 8.53 -2.64
C ASP A 95 1.50 7.02 -2.75
N LEU A 96 0.43 6.26 -2.60
CA LEU A 96 0.39 4.82 -2.77
C LEU A 96 -0.16 4.53 -4.16
N PHE A 97 0.70 3.96 -5.00
CA PHE A 97 0.32 3.42 -6.30
C PHE A 97 -0.03 1.94 -6.13
N ILE A 98 -1.15 1.52 -6.69
CA ILE A 98 -1.61 0.15 -6.60
C ILE A 98 -1.93 -0.33 -8.00
N ARG A 99 -1.28 -1.42 -8.39
CA ARG A 99 -1.65 -2.18 -9.58
C ARG A 99 -2.15 -3.56 -9.20
N GLY A 100 -3.23 -4.01 -9.82
CA GLY A 100 -3.72 -5.36 -9.63
C GLY A 100 -4.25 -5.98 -10.90
N SER A 101 -4.44 -7.29 -10.87
CA SER A 101 -5.03 -8.07 -11.95
C SER A 101 -5.99 -9.09 -11.38
N LEU A 102 -7.16 -9.17 -12.02
CA LEU A 102 -8.08 -10.27 -11.79
C LEU A 102 -7.59 -11.54 -12.49
N PRO A 103 -7.98 -12.72 -11.98
CA PRO A 103 -7.87 -13.98 -12.72
C PRO A 103 -8.60 -13.95 -14.06
#